data_AF-A0A951XB56-F1
#
_entry.id   AF-A0A951XB56-F1
#
_cell.length_a   1.000
_cell.length_b   1.000
_cell.length_c   1.000
_cell.angle_alpha   90.00
_cell.angle_beta   90.00
_cell.angle_gamma   90.00
#
_symmetry.space_group_name_H-M   'P 1'
#
loop_
_entity.id
_entity.type
_entity.pdbx_description
1 polymer ?
#
loop_
_entity_poly.entity_id
_entity_poly.type
_entity_poly.pdbx_seq_one_letter_code
_entity_poly.pdbx_strand_id
1 'polypeptide(L)'
;MAGGYSIKTYIRGFYYSFPVQLFLLHFRRYQLLLIFWFILVSAINGQFMSTFGADSLFLAPEYLGEVNALSIGIVGVATGVFIMSWNITTFILHSNQFKFLATTSKPFLKYCINNAGIPLLFLIFYLSRSIYYDVHNELISLKRVVLLVTGFLSGLSFSIVISFLYFFRTDKSMMRTMEPVLRDPKAFAARFGLGGRHFHGKGIIHVEWFFNTRLKLKKPRNVEHYSQEFIETVFKRHHFSAVISIILAFLFLALIGLLMDKPLFILPAAGAILVFFAVLIAGSGALTYWLKSWAFPIIIILSIGLNVLFEKEIIDPRNKAYGIDYTNRGQRPQYDREHILELCSLDKMEADKQHMITVLENWKSRQKEDKPLLYLINVSGGGTRSATFTFRVMQHLDSMMDGELLRKTFIINGASGGMLGATYYRELFRLQQKGESVRLTDNQYANNISEDILNAVFSTFVTRDLFAPAQQFSSGPFKYVKDRGFAFEEQFNRNTGKILNYTLGDIAEDERNARVPLMVFNATITRDGRKMIFSTQPLSFMMRNWPDTNNGISSEPDAVDFAAFFRHQQPYNLRLLSALRINATFPYVLPNVWLPSNPIIDVMDGGMRDNFGQESSLRFLYAMQQWIETNTRGVVF
;
A
#
# COMPACT_ATOMS: atom_id res chain seq x y z
N MET A 1 32.89 -44.16 36.38
CA MET A 1 33.40 -44.19 34.99
C MET A 1 32.62 -43.18 34.16
N ALA A 2 33.19 -41.99 33.96
CA ALA A 2 32.61 -40.93 33.14
C ALA A 2 32.94 -41.22 31.67
N GLY A 3 31.98 -41.78 30.93
CA GLY A 3 32.11 -41.97 29.49
C GLY A 3 32.15 -40.60 28.79
N GLY A 4 33.32 -40.22 28.28
CA GLY A 4 33.47 -39.02 27.46
C GLY A 4 32.61 -39.13 26.21
N TYR A 5 31.53 -38.34 26.16
CA TYR A 5 30.71 -38.23 24.96
C TYR A 5 31.57 -37.68 23.82
N SER A 6 31.69 -38.43 22.72
CA SER A 6 32.46 -37.99 21.56
C SER A 6 31.75 -36.82 20.88
N ILE A 7 32.50 -35.89 20.27
CA ILE A 7 31.97 -34.75 19.51
C ILE A 7 30.95 -35.22 18.45
N LYS A 8 31.15 -36.41 17.86
CA LYS A 8 30.21 -37.01 16.90
C LYS A 8 28.82 -37.25 17.51
N THR A 9 28.75 -37.62 18.78
CA THR A 9 27.48 -37.84 19.50
C THR A 9 26.72 -36.53 19.71
N TYR A 10 27.43 -35.44 20.01
CA TYR A 10 26.82 -34.10 20.14
C TYR A 10 26.33 -33.58 18.79
N ILE A 11 27.14 -33.70 17.73
CA ILE A 11 26.75 -33.28 16.37
C ILE A 11 25.50 -34.04 15.92
N ARG A 12 25.47 -35.37 16.12
CA ARG A 12 24.30 -36.19 15.82
C ARG A 12 23.07 -35.74 16.61
N GLY A 13 23.21 -35.57 17.92
CA GLY A 13 22.10 -35.15 18.79
C GLY A 13 21.56 -33.75 18.43
N PHE A 14 22.44 -32.83 18.03
CA PHE A 14 22.07 -31.52 17.53
C PHE A 14 21.33 -31.60 16.19
N TYR A 15 21.87 -32.35 15.22
CA TYR A 15 21.26 -32.52 13.91
C TYR A 15 19.86 -33.14 14.00
N TYR A 16 19.70 -34.22 14.77
CA TYR A 16 18.41 -34.88 15.00
C TYR A 16 17.59 -34.24 16.14
N SER A 17 17.92 -33.01 16.54
CA SER A 17 17.06 -32.26 17.46
C SER A 17 15.83 -31.73 16.73
N PHE A 18 14.71 -31.67 17.44
CA PHE A 18 13.45 -31.21 16.87
C PHE A 18 13.53 -29.79 16.26
N PRO A 19 14.22 -28.81 16.88
CA PRO A 19 14.38 -27.49 16.27
C PRO A 19 15.12 -27.50 14.94
N VAL A 20 16.22 -28.26 14.85
CA VAL A 20 17.02 -28.34 13.63
C VAL A 20 16.25 -29.06 12.53
N GLN A 21 15.58 -30.17 12.87
CA GLN A 21 14.74 -30.90 11.92
C GLN A 21 13.57 -30.05 11.42
N LEU A 22 12.93 -29.25 12.28
CA LEU A 22 11.89 -28.29 11.86
C LEU A 22 12.44 -27.21 10.95
N PHE A 23 13.58 -26.61 11.31
CA PHE A 23 14.22 -25.58 10.50
C PHE A 23 14.51 -26.10 9.09
N LEU A 24 15.16 -27.25 8.97
CA LEU A 24 15.46 -27.88 7.68
C LEU A 24 14.19 -28.29 6.91
N LEU A 25 13.12 -28.66 7.61
CA LEU A 25 11.86 -29.07 7.00
C LEU A 25 11.19 -27.91 6.23
N HIS A 26 11.26 -26.68 6.73
CA HIS A 26 10.71 -25.50 6.03
C HIS A 26 11.38 -25.25 4.68
N PHE A 27 12.68 -25.56 4.56
CA PHE A 27 13.39 -25.48 3.29
C PHE A 27 13.13 -26.68 2.38
N ARG A 28 12.58 -27.78 2.89
CA ARG A 28 12.29 -28.99 2.12
C ARG A 28 10.82 -29.08 1.68
N ARG A 29 9.90 -28.49 2.42
CA ARG A 29 8.45 -28.57 2.19
C ARG A 29 7.78 -27.22 2.45
N TYR A 30 6.79 -26.88 1.62
CA TYR A 30 6.04 -25.62 1.71
C TYR A 30 6.92 -24.36 1.67
N GLN A 31 7.98 -24.39 0.86
CA GLN A 31 8.96 -23.31 0.70
C GLN A 31 8.32 -21.94 0.36
N LEU A 32 7.16 -21.93 -0.29
CA LEU A 32 6.41 -20.70 -0.59
C LEU A 32 6.10 -19.88 0.67
N LEU A 33 5.95 -20.51 1.84
CA LEU A 33 5.74 -19.78 3.10
C LEU A 33 6.98 -18.98 3.55
N LEU A 34 8.18 -19.33 3.08
CA LEU A 34 9.43 -18.60 3.38
C LEU A 34 9.53 -17.27 2.63
N ILE A 35 8.80 -17.12 1.51
CA ILE A 35 8.80 -15.87 0.73
C ILE A 35 8.36 -14.68 1.59
N PHE A 36 7.38 -14.87 2.49
CA PHE A 36 6.92 -13.81 3.39
C PHE A 36 8.03 -13.33 4.33
N TRP A 37 8.83 -14.24 4.91
CA TRP A 37 9.98 -13.88 5.73
C TRP A 37 11.06 -13.17 4.92
N PHE A 38 11.33 -13.66 3.71
CA PHE A 38 12.31 -13.06 2.80
C PHE A 38 11.94 -11.61 2.42
N ILE A 39 10.66 -11.36 2.09
CA ILE A 39 10.18 -10.01 1.75
C ILE A 39 10.30 -9.07 2.95
N LEU A 40 9.90 -9.51 4.16
CA LEU A 40 10.02 -8.69 5.38
C LEU A 40 11.49 -8.33 5.66
N VAL A 41 12.39 -9.31 5.64
CA VAL A 41 13.83 -9.07 5.86
C VAL A 41 14.40 -8.13 4.80
N SER A 42 14.03 -8.31 3.52
CA SER A 42 14.52 -7.47 2.41
C SER A 42 14.02 -6.03 2.51
N ALA A 43 12.77 -5.82 2.97
CA ALA A 43 12.21 -4.50 3.21
C ALA A 43 12.94 -3.79 4.34
N ILE A 44 13.11 -4.45 5.50
CA ILE A 44 13.81 -3.90 6.68
C ILE A 44 15.31 -3.65 6.39
N ASN A 45 15.92 -4.43 5.50
CA ASN A 45 17.31 -4.24 5.08
C ASN A 45 17.50 -3.02 4.16
N GLY A 46 16.42 -2.44 3.62
CA GLY A 46 16.49 -1.31 2.68
C GLY A 46 16.89 -1.70 1.25
N GLN A 47 16.80 -2.98 0.88
CA GLN A 47 17.06 -3.43 -0.50
C GLN A 47 15.78 -3.51 -1.34
N PHE A 48 14.63 -3.68 -0.69
CA PHE A 48 13.34 -3.79 -1.35
C PHE A 48 12.57 -2.48 -1.23
N MET A 49 12.18 -1.89 -2.37
CA MET A 49 11.39 -0.65 -2.43
C MET A 49 11.97 0.55 -1.65
N SER A 50 13.29 0.67 -1.59
CA SER A 50 13.98 1.75 -0.84
C SER A 50 13.67 3.15 -1.34
N THR A 51 13.48 3.34 -2.64
CA THR A 51 13.04 4.61 -3.23
C THR A 51 11.68 5.08 -2.70
N PHE A 52 10.87 4.16 -2.15
CA PHE A 52 9.56 4.43 -1.57
C PHE A 52 9.56 4.49 -0.03
N GLY A 53 10.73 4.36 0.61
CA GLY A 53 10.84 4.35 2.08
C GLY A 53 10.22 3.11 2.73
N ALA A 54 10.22 1.96 2.04
CA ALA A 54 9.63 0.75 2.62
C ALA A 54 10.29 0.32 3.94
N ASP A 55 11.58 0.60 4.11
CA ASP A 55 12.31 0.38 5.37
C ASP A 55 11.85 1.31 6.49
N SER A 56 11.64 2.61 6.21
CA SER A 56 11.17 3.57 7.21
C SER A 56 9.77 3.21 7.73
N LEU A 57 8.89 2.66 6.90
CA LEU A 57 7.57 2.17 7.34
C LEU A 57 7.65 1.09 8.43
N PHE A 58 8.73 0.29 8.45
CA PHE A 58 8.97 -0.75 9.46
C PHE A 58 9.82 -0.26 10.62
N LEU A 59 10.79 0.62 10.38
CA LEU A 59 11.76 1.07 11.36
C LEU A 59 11.26 2.25 12.21
N ALA A 60 10.47 3.16 11.61
CA ALA A 60 9.84 4.30 12.25
C ALA A 60 8.32 4.33 11.94
N PRO A 61 7.56 3.32 12.39
CA PRO A 61 6.13 3.25 12.10
C PRO A 61 5.38 4.39 12.78
N GLU A 62 4.67 5.17 11.98
CA GLU A 62 3.85 6.27 12.46
C GLU A 62 2.43 5.80 12.82
N TYR A 63 1.87 6.38 13.88
CA TYR A 63 0.46 6.23 14.23
C TYR A 63 -0.07 7.57 14.75
N LEU A 64 -1.15 8.07 14.15
CA LEU A 64 -1.75 9.37 14.49
C LEU A 64 -0.75 10.54 14.44
N GLY A 65 0.14 10.57 13.45
CA GLY A 65 1.12 11.65 13.29
C GLY A 65 2.42 11.46 14.06
N GLU A 66 2.55 10.40 14.87
CA GLU A 66 3.70 10.24 15.76
C GLU A 66 4.36 8.86 15.69
N VAL A 67 5.68 8.86 15.85
CA VAL A 67 6.49 7.66 16.15
C VAL A 67 6.72 7.59 17.66
N ASN A 68 5.99 6.71 18.33
CA ASN A 68 5.98 6.56 19.79
C ASN A 68 5.83 5.09 20.22
N ALA A 69 5.83 4.85 21.53
CA ALA A 69 5.74 3.49 22.08
C ALA A 69 4.46 2.75 21.67
N LEU A 70 3.37 3.48 21.43
CA LEU A 70 2.10 2.90 20.98
C LEU A 70 2.18 2.49 19.50
N SER A 71 2.73 3.34 18.63
CA SER A 71 2.85 3.05 17.20
C SER A 71 3.67 1.78 16.95
N ILE A 72 4.87 1.70 17.55
CA ILE A 72 5.73 0.51 17.48
C ILE A 72 5.13 -0.68 18.26
N GLY A 73 4.34 -0.42 19.31
CA GLY A 73 3.60 -1.44 20.04
C GLY A 73 2.55 -2.14 19.18
N ILE A 74 1.83 -1.41 18.32
CA ILE A 74 0.89 -1.98 17.34
C ILE A 74 1.64 -2.88 16.34
N VAL A 75 2.82 -2.46 15.87
CA VAL A 75 3.68 -3.30 15.02
C VAL A 75 4.17 -4.55 15.77
N GLY A 76 4.47 -4.43 17.07
CA GLY A 76 4.76 -5.57 17.94
C GLY A 76 3.60 -6.57 18.01
N VAL A 77 2.37 -6.09 18.23
CA VAL A 77 1.15 -6.90 18.23
C VAL A 77 1.01 -7.65 16.89
N ALA A 78 1.11 -6.92 15.77
CA ALA A 78 1.03 -7.47 14.42
C ALA A 78 2.13 -8.51 14.13
N THR A 79 3.35 -8.27 14.60
CA THR A 79 4.47 -9.21 14.49
C THR A 79 4.17 -10.50 15.24
N GLY A 80 3.60 -10.41 16.45
CA GLY A 80 3.20 -11.60 17.19
C GLY A 80 2.04 -12.34 16.54
N VAL A 81 1.06 -11.65 15.94
CA VAL A 81 0.00 -12.27 15.13
C VAL A 81 0.61 -13.02 13.93
N PHE A 82 1.57 -12.41 13.23
CA PHE A 82 2.29 -13.05 12.13
C PHE A 82 3.07 -14.30 12.57
N ILE A 83 3.83 -14.21 13.66
CA ILE A 83 4.58 -15.35 14.24
C ILE A 83 3.63 -16.47 14.68
N MET A 84 2.50 -16.12 15.30
CA MET A 84 1.52 -17.12 15.72
C MET A 84 0.84 -17.77 14.52
N SER A 85 0.49 -17.00 13.48
CA SER A 85 -0.05 -17.55 12.23
C SER A 85 0.93 -18.53 11.57
N TRP A 86 2.21 -18.16 11.47
CA TRP A 86 3.27 -19.06 11.02
C TRP A 86 3.28 -20.36 11.81
N ASN A 87 3.33 -20.29 13.14
CA ASN A 87 3.37 -21.48 13.99
C ASN A 87 2.11 -22.34 13.87
N ILE A 88 0.93 -21.73 13.78
CA ILE A 88 -0.34 -22.43 13.62
C ILE A 88 -0.38 -23.17 12.29
N THR A 89 -0.09 -22.48 11.19
CA THR A 89 -0.09 -23.04 9.84
C THR A 89 0.92 -24.18 9.73
N THR A 90 2.16 -23.97 10.15
CA THR A 90 3.20 -24.98 10.02
C THR A 90 2.96 -26.17 10.97
N PHE A 91 2.31 -25.95 12.13
CA PHE A 91 1.85 -27.04 12.99
C PHE A 91 0.80 -27.89 12.27
N ILE A 92 -0.18 -27.29 11.60
CA ILE A 92 -1.20 -28.03 10.83
C ILE A 92 -0.54 -28.87 9.72
N LEU A 93 0.40 -28.27 8.99
CA LEU A 93 1.04 -28.90 7.83
C LEU A 93 2.05 -30.00 8.21
N HIS A 94 2.80 -29.82 9.31
CA HIS A 94 3.90 -30.70 9.67
C HIS A 94 3.63 -31.65 10.85
N SER A 95 2.57 -31.45 11.64
CA SER A 95 2.27 -32.26 12.83
C SER A 95 2.24 -33.77 12.55
N ASN A 96 1.72 -34.17 11.38
CA ASN A 96 1.68 -35.57 10.94
C ASN A 96 3.06 -36.22 10.77
N GLN A 97 4.11 -35.42 10.57
CA GLN A 97 5.50 -35.88 10.43
C GLN A 97 6.18 -36.09 11.79
N PHE A 98 5.60 -35.55 12.87
CA PHE A 98 6.13 -35.56 14.24
C PHE A 98 5.10 -36.14 15.23
N LYS A 99 4.74 -37.41 15.01
CA LYS A 99 3.68 -38.11 15.76
C LYS A 99 3.89 -38.13 17.28
N PHE A 100 5.13 -38.04 17.76
CA PHE A 100 5.41 -38.01 19.20
C PHE A 100 4.70 -36.85 19.92
N LEU A 101 4.44 -35.73 19.23
CA LEU A 101 3.74 -34.57 19.80
C LEU A 101 2.35 -34.92 20.33
N ALA A 102 1.62 -35.82 19.68
CA ALA A 102 0.27 -36.22 20.08
C ALA A 102 0.20 -36.86 21.49
N THR A 103 1.33 -37.37 21.99
CA THR A 103 1.43 -38.02 23.30
C THR A 103 2.00 -37.10 24.39
N THR A 104 2.19 -35.83 24.05
CA THR A 104 2.78 -34.83 24.93
C THR A 104 1.75 -33.80 25.38
N SER A 105 1.82 -33.35 26.64
CA SER A 105 0.99 -32.24 27.13
C SER A 105 1.32 -30.93 26.42
N LYS A 106 0.34 -30.09 26.10
CA LYS A 106 0.55 -28.79 25.42
C LYS A 106 1.40 -28.94 24.13
N PRO A 107 0.96 -29.77 23.16
CA PRO A 107 1.74 -30.10 21.97
C PRO A 107 2.07 -28.86 21.13
N PHE A 108 1.12 -27.92 21.00
CA PHE A 108 1.29 -26.70 20.23
C PHE A 108 2.37 -25.76 20.82
N LEU A 109 2.38 -25.57 22.15
CA LEU A 109 3.43 -24.77 22.81
C LEU A 109 4.83 -25.39 22.60
N LYS A 110 4.95 -26.72 22.72
CA LYS A 110 6.21 -27.42 22.45
C LYS A 110 6.64 -27.24 21.00
N TYR A 111 5.69 -27.33 20.06
CA TYR A 111 5.96 -27.04 18.67
C TYR A 111 6.49 -25.61 18.48
N CYS A 112 5.82 -24.60 19.02
CA CYS A 112 6.26 -23.19 18.91
C CYS A 112 7.68 -22.96 19.45
N ILE A 113 8.01 -23.53 20.63
CA ILE A 113 9.34 -23.43 21.23
C ILE A 113 10.41 -24.00 20.29
N ASN A 114 10.16 -25.17 19.71
CA ASN A 114 11.12 -25.82 18.83
C ASN A 114 11.10 -25.21 17.40
N ASN A 115 10.02 -24.55 17.01
CA ASN A 115 9.87 -23.84 15.73
C ASN A 115 10.29 -22.36 15.81
N ALA A 116 10.94 -21.94 16.91
CA ALA A 116 11.28 -20.54 17.16
C ALA A 116 12.47 -20.03 16.34
N GLY A 117 13.22 -20.89 15.64
CA GLY A 117 14.45 -20.51 14.93
C GLY A 117 14.27 -19.34 13.95
N ILE A 118 13.38 -19.48 12.96
CA ILE A 118 13.11 -18.43 11.97
C ILE A 118 12.53 -17.15 12.64
N PRO A 119 11.47 -17.23 13.48
CA PRO A 119 10.95 -16.06 14.18
C PRO A 119 11.98 -15.33 15.03
N LEU A 120 12.82 -16.05 15.78
CA LEU A 120 13.81 -15.43 16.67
C LEU A 120 14.92 -14.73 15.87
N LEU A 121 15.40 -15.35 14.79
CA LEU A 121 16.37 -14.72 13.89
C LEU A 121 15.79 -13.43 13.28
N PHE A 122 14.53 -13.45 12.85
CA PHE A 122 13.84 -12.27 12.35
C PHE A 122 13.73 -11.17 13.43
N LEU A 123 13.33 -11.51 14.65
CA LEU A 123 13.21 -10.54 15.75
C LEU A 123 14.55 -9.89 16.11
N ILE A 124 15.64 -10.68 16.18
CA ILE A 124 16.98 -10.16 16.43
C ILE A 124 17.40 -9.23 15.30
N PHE A 125 17.15 -9.62 14.05
CA PHE A 125 17.45 -8.79 12.88
C PHE A 125 16.64 -7.48 12.90
N TYR A 126 15.33 -7.55 13.11
CA TYR A 126 14.45 -6.39 13.16
C TYR A 126 14.84 -5.41 14.27
N LEU A 127 15.04 -5.90 15.50
CA LEU A 127 15.42 -5.05 16.64
C LEU A 127 16.80 -4.42 16.45
N SER A 128 17.78 -5.17 15.91
CA SER A 128 19.11 -4.61 15.65
C SER A 128 19.08 -3.51 14.58
N ARG A 129 18.29 -3.69 13.52
CA ARG A 129 18.08 -2.66 12.48
C ARG A 129 17.30 -1.45 13.00
N SER A 130 16.24 -1.67 13.78
CA SER A 130 15.45 -0.59 14.40
C SER A 130 16.30 0.24 15.36
N ILE A 131 17.05 -0.38 16.26
CA ILE A 131 17.95 0.34 17.18
C ILE A 131 19.03 1.11 16.40
N TYR A 132 19.60 0.49 15.36
CA TYR A 132 20.60 1.17 14.52
C TYR A 132 20.01 2.41 13.85
N TYR A 133 18.82 2.29 13.24
CA TYR A 133 18.11 3.36 12.56
C TYR A 133 17.77 4.50 13.53
N ASP A 134 17.21 4.18 14.70
CA ASP A 134 16.84 5.18 15.69
C ASP A 134 18.05 6.00 16.19
N VAL A 135 19.19 5.34 16.38
CA VAL A 135 20.41 6.00 16.90
C VAL A 135 21.15 6.80 15.83
N HIS A 136 21.26 6.26 14.60
CA HIS A 136 22.14 6.83 13.57
C HIS A 136 21.41 7.63 12.49
N ASN A 137 20.13 7.35 12.24
CA ASN A 137 19.33 8.01 11.21
C ASN A 137 18.39 9.05 11.83
N GLU A 138 17.60 8.66 12.83
CA GLU A 138 16.67 9.57 13.53
C GLU A 138 17.36 10.41 14.61
N LEU A 139 18.57 10.03 15.02
CA LEU A 139 19.37 10.72 16.03
C LEU A 139 18.62 10.91 17.37
N ILE A 140 17.73 9.98 17.72
CA ILE A 140 16.95 10.06 18.95
C ILE A 140 17.73 9.54 20.16
N SER A 141 17.41 10.09 21.34
CA SER A 141 18.11 9.73 22.59
C SER A 141 17.92 8.25 22.96
N LEU A 142 18.96 7.63 23.57
CA LEU A 142 18.92 6.24 24.05
C LEU A 142 17.72 5.93 24.95
N LYS A 143 17.28 6.90 25.77
CA LYS A 143 16.07 6.73 26.61
C LYS A 143 14.83 6.50 25.77
N ARG A 144 14.67 7.24 24.67
CA ARG A 144 13.55 7.08 23.73
C ARG A 144 13.65 5.76 22.97
N VAL A 145 14.85 5.36 22.55
CA VAL A 145 15.09 4.04 21.91
C VAL A 145 14.65 2.90 22.82
N VAL A 146 15.04 2.92 24.09
CA VAL A 146 14.64 1.89 25.08
C VAL A 146 13.12 1.85 25.24
N LEU A 147 12.45 3.01 25.25
CA LEU A 147 11.00 3.09 25.33
C LEU A 147 10.33 2.47 24.08
N LEU A 148 10.83 2.75 22.88
CA LEU A 148 10.30 2.17 21.63
C LEU A 148 10.49 0.64 21.59
N VAL A 149 11.69 0.15 21.93
CA VAL A 149 11.97 -1.29 22.01
C VAL A 149 11.06 -1.97 23.04
N THR A 150 10.85 -1.34 24.19
CA THR A 150 9.95 -1.87 25.23
C THR A 150 8.49 -1.88 24.75
N GLY A 151 8.06 -0.84 24.03
CA GLY A 151 6.74 -0.78 23.40
C GLY A 151 6.52 -1.94 22.42
N PHE A 152 7.47 -2.17 21.52
CA PHE A 152 7.45 -3.28 20.57
C PHE A 152 7.35 -4.64 21.28
N LEU A 153 8.24 -4.90 22.24
CA LEU A 153 8.28 -6.16 22.98
C LEU A 153 7.02 -6.38 23.82
N SER A 154 6.42 -5.31 24.35
CA SER A 154 5.16 -5.37 25.09
C SER A 154 4.00 -5.77 24.17
N GLY A 155 3.90 -5.15 22.99
CA GLY A 155 2.90 -5.51 21.98
C GLY A 155 3.05 -6.96 21.48
N LEU A 156 4.28 -7.38 21.20
CA LEU A 156 4.62 -8.75 20.80
C LEU A 156 4.24 -9.76 21.89
N SER A 157 4.59 -9.47 23.14
CA SER A 157 4.28 -10.34 24.27
C SER A 157 2.78 -10.45 24.49
N PHE A 158 2.05 -9.32 24.37
CA PHE A 158 0.60 -9.27 24.51
C PHE A 158 -0.11 -10.22 23.54
N SER A 159 0.22 -10.16 22.25
CA SER A 159 -0.43 -11.01 21.24
C SER A 159 -0.08 -12.49 21.38
N ILE A 160 1.16 -12.83 21.76
CA ILE A 160 1.58 -14.20 22.05
C ILE A 160 0.84 -14.76 23.28
N VAL A 161 0.75 -13.98 24.38
CA VAL A 161 0.05 -14.38 25.60
C VAL A 161 -1.42 -14.62 25.33
N ILE A 162 -2.11 -13.70 24.65
CA ILE A 162 -3.53 -13.84 24.27
C ILE A 162 -3.73 -15.10 23.43
N SER A 163 -2.86 -15.33 22.45
CA SER A 163 -2.93 -16.52 21.60
C SER A 163 -2.83 -17.81 22.44
N PHE A 164 -1.87 -17.89 23.36
CA PHE A 164 -1.73 -19.07 24.22
C PHE A 164 -2.86 -19.22 25.24
N LEU A 165 -3.43 -18.12 25.77
CA LEU A 165 -4.62 -18.19 26.63
C LEU A 165 -5.80 -18.86 25.89
N TYR A 166 -6.00 -18.50 24.62
CA TYR A 166 -6.99 -19.15 23.77
C TYR A 166 -6.67 -20.65 23.55
N PHE A 167 -5.45 -20.99 23.11
CA PHE A 167 -5.08 -22.40 22.84
C PHE A 167 -5.07 -23.27 24.11
N PHE A 168 -4.68 -22.75 25.28
CA PHE A 168 -4.71 -23.52 26.52
C PHE A 168 -6.13 -23.80 27.01
N ARG A 169 -7.07 -22.86 26.81
CA ARG A 169 -8.48 -23.09 27.11
C ARG A 169 -9.04 -24.22 26.25
N THR A 170 -8.71 -24.22 24.98
CA THR A 170 -9.04 -25.28 24.03
C THR A 170 -8.41 -26.62 24.43
N ASP A 171 -7.12 -26.65 24.74
CA ASP A 171 -6.40 -27.86 25.16
C ASP A 171 -7.05 -28.48 26.42
N LYS A 172 -7.45 -27.65 27.40
CA LYS A 172 -8.13 -28.11 28.62
C LYS A 172 -9.50 -28.71 28.31
N SER A 173 -10.26 -28.12 27.39
CA SER A 173 -11.53 -28.66 26.91
C SER A 173 -11.35 -30.02 26.22
N MET A 174 -10.31 -30.14 25.39
CA MET A 174 -9.94 -31.39 24.72
C MET A 174 -9.56 -32.48 25.73
N MET A 175 -8.65 -32.19 26.66
CA MET A 175 -8.19 -33.15 27.67
C MET A 175 -9.36 -33.65 28.53
N ARG A 176 -10.30 -32.78 28.92
CA ARG A 176 -11.52 -33.21 29.64
C ARG A 176 -12.35 -34.25 28.87
N THR A 177 -12.35 -34.18 27.54
CA THR A 177 -13.12 -35.11 26.68
C THR A 177 -12.33 -36.40 26.37
N MET A 178 -10.99 -36.31 26.30
CA MET A 178 -10.13 -37.42 25.87
C MET A 178 -9.49 -38.19 27.02
N GLU A 179 -9.24 -37.55 28.17
CA GLU A 179 -8.65 -38.16 29.36
C GLU A 179 -9.45 -39.35 29.92
N PRO A 180 -10.80 -39.34 29.95
CA PRO A 180 -11.58 -40.51 30.36
C PRO A 180 -11.40 -41.70 29.42
N VAL A 181 -11.34 -41.44 28.09
CA VAL A 181 -11.14 -42.46 27.05
C VAL A 181 -9.71 -43.01 27.07
N LEU A 182 -8.72 -42.18 27.43
CA LEU A 182 -7.32 -42.57 27.53
C LEU A 182 -6.99 -43.38 28.80
N ARG A 183 -7.76 -43.17 29.88
CA ARG A 183 -7.58 -43.89 31.14
C ARG A 183 -8.28 -45.25 31.17
N ASP A 184 -9.29 -45.47 30.31
CA ASP A 184 -9.99 -46.75 30.19
C ASP A 184 -9.56 -47.49 28.89
N PRO A 185 -8.75 -48.57 29.01
CA PRO A 185 -8.31 -49.36 27.87
C PRO A 185 -9.46 -49.94 27.04
N LYS A 186 -10.61 -50.25 27.65
CA LYS A 186 -11.79 -50.79 26.95
C LYS A 186 -12.49 -49.71 26.13
N ALA A 187 -12.65 -48.51 26.69
CA ALA A 187 -13.21 -47.36 25.98
C ALA A 187 -12.29 -46.90 24.83
N PHE A 188 -10.97 -46.96 25.01
CA PHE A 188 -10.00 -46.67 23.95
C PHE A 188 -10.10 -47.68 22.80
N ALA A 189 -10.10 -48.98 23.14
CA ALA A 189 -10.22 -50.07 22.17
C ALA A 189 -11.54 -50.01 21.39
N ALA A 190 -12.65 -49.71 22.07
CA ALA A 190 -13.98 -49.58 21.45
C ALA A 190 -14.07 -48.40 20.47
N ARG A 191 -13.32 -47.32 20.70
CA ARG A 191 -13.41 -46.08 19.90
C ARG A 191 -12.38 -45.99 18.77
N PHE A 192 -11.22 -46.61 18.93
CA PHE A 192 -10.08 -46.46 18.01
C PHE A 192 -9.41 -47.78 17.61
N GLY A 193 -9.94 -48.92 18.05
CA GLY A 193 -9.41 -50.27 17.81
C GLY A 193 -8.12 -50.59 18.59
N LEU A 194 -7.94 -51.85 18.97
CA LEU A 194 -6.64 -52.37 19.43
C LEU A 194 -5.81 -52.76 18.19
N GLY A 195 -4.63 -52.16 18.01
CA GLY A 195 -3.69 -52.58 16.96
C GLY A 195 -4.07 -52.17 15.53
N GLY A 196 -4.66 -50.99 15.33
CA GLY A 196 -4.99 -50.48 13.99
C GLY A 196 -3.75 -50.34 13.08
N ARG A 197 -3.82 -50.93 11.88
CA ARG A 197 -2.83 -50.92 10.77
C ARG A 197 -1.56 -50.10 11.04
N HIS A 198 -0.50 -50.77 11.50
CA HIS A 198 0.83 -50.18 11.57
C HIS A 198 1.30 -49.78 10.16
N PHE A 199 1.29 -48.48 9.84
CA PHE A 199 2.04 -48.02 8.68
C PHE A 199 3.49 -47.73 9.10
N HIS A 200 4.43 -48.37 8.41
CA HIS A 200 5.76 -47.81 8.16
C HIS A 200 5.56 -46.53 7.32
N GLY A 201 5.08 -45.45 7.95
CA GLY A 201 4.63 -44.24 7.26
C GLY A 201 5.77 -43.57 6.52
N LYS A 202 5.75 -43.58 5.18
CA LYS A 202 6.65 -42.76 4.34
C LYS A 202 6.61 -41.30 4.83
N GLY A 203 7.77 -40.76 5.25
CA GLY A 203 7.94 -39.34 5.57
C GLY A 203 7.89 -38.93 7.05
N ILE A 204 7.92 -39.88 8.00
CA ILE A 204 8.19 -39.58 9.42
C ILE A 204 9.64 -39.12 9.57
N ILE A 205 9.86 -38.02 10.28
CA ILE A 205 11.20 -37.45 10.50
C ILE A 205 11.74 -37.96 11.83
N HIS A 206 12.97 -38.47 11.80
CA HIS A 206 13.66 -38.95 12.99
C HIS A 206 14.05 -37.79 13.90
N VAL A 207 13.62 -37.85 15.16
CA VAL A 207 13.92 -36.85 16.19
C VAL A 207 14.40 -37.56 17.45
N GLU A 208 15.58 -37.19 17.94
CA GLU A 208 16.18 -37.78 19.14
C GLU A 208 15.92 -36.93 20.40
N TRP A 209 15.81 -35.60 20.23
CA TRP A 209 15.68 -34.66 21.33
C TRP A 209 14.76 -33.49 20.98
N PHE A 210 14.02 -32.98 21.96
CA PHE A 210 13.21 -31.77 21.82
C PHE A 210 13.19 -30.96 23.12
N PHE A 211 12.95 -29.65 23.01
CA PHE A 211 12.73 -28.79 24.17
C PHE A 211 11.30 -28.87 24.68
N ASN A 212 11.14 -29.09 25.98
CA ASN A 212 9.84 -29.05 26.63
C ASN A 212 9.44 -27.61 27.03
N THR A 213 8.28 -27.46 27.68
CA THR A 213 7.73 -26.16 28.09
C THR A 213 8.56 -25.38 29.13
N ARG A 214 9.54 -26.03 29.77
CA ARG A 214 10.52 -25.41 30.69
C ARG A 214 11.90 -25.27 30.04
N LEU A 215 11.97 -25.35 28.70
CA LEU A 215 13.21 -25.31 27.92
C LEU A 215 14.24 -26.38 28.32
N LYS A 216 13.80 -27.50 28.89
CA LYS A 216 14.66 -28.66 29.17
C LYS A 216 14.59 -29.67 28.03
N LEU A 217 15.73 -30.21 27.64
CA LEU A 217 15.84 -31.27 26.65
C LEU A 217 15.17 -32.56 27.16
N LYS A 218 14.37 -33.20 26.30
CA LYS A 218 13.73 -34.49 26.55
C LYS A 218 13.79 -35.37 25.30
N LYS A 219 13.77 -36.69 25.51
CA LYS A 219 13.61 -37.66 24.44
C LYS A 219 12.13 -37.81 24.05
N PRO A 220 11.79 -37.92 22.75
CA PRO A 220 10.46 -38.31 22.30
C PRO A 220 10.03 -39.66 22.87
N ARG A 221 8.73 -39.82 23.16
CA ARG A 221 8.16 -41.12 23.52
C ARG A 221 7.95 -41.96 22.27
N ASN A 222 8.14 -43.27 22.36
CA ASN A 222 7.74 -44.16 21.26
C ASN A 222 6.22 -44.12 21.12
N VAL A 223 5.72 -43.95 19.90
CA VAL A 223 4.29 -43.81 19.56
C VAL A 223 3.80 -44.87 18.57
N GLU A 224 4.61 -45.88 18.26
CA GLU A 224 4.29 -46.97 17.32
C GLU A 224 3.08 -47.81 17.73
N HIS A 225 2.70 -47.76 19.01
CA HIS A 225 1.61 -48.50 19.64
C HIS A 225 0.23 -47.81 19.57
N TYR A 226 0.16 -46.53 19.15
CA TYR A 226 -1.11 -45.81 19.02
C TYR A 226 -1.72 -46.00 17.62
N SER A 227 -3.04 -46.20 17.54
CA SER A 227 -3.74 -46.29 16.25
C SER A 227 -3.75 -44.95 15.51
N GLN A 228 -3.73 -45.02 14.18
CA GLN A 228 -3.72 -43.83 13.32
C GLN A 228 -4.95 -42.93 13.55
N GLU A 229 -6.11 -43.53 13.74
CA GLU A 229 -7.37 -42.82 14.01
C GLU A 229 -7.29 -41.98 15.29
N PHE A 230 -6.59 -42.48 16.32
CA PHE A 230 -6.36 -41.72 17.55
C PHE A 230 -5.49 -40.48 17.28
N ILE A 231 -4.36 -40.64 16.59
CA ILE A 231 -3.43 -39.55 16.28
C ILE A 231 -4.11 -38.48 15.39
N GLU A 232 -4.84 -38.92 14.37
CA GLU A 232 -5.60 -38.01 13.49
C GLU A 232 -6.72 -37.28 14.23
N THR A 233 -7.40 -37.94 15.17
CA THR A 233 -8.48 -37.32 15.97
C THR A 233 -7.94 -36.22 16.89
N VAL A 234 -6.78 -36.46 17.53
CA VAL A 234 -6.09 -35.45 18.34
C VAL A 234 -5.73 -34.24 17.48
N PHE A 235 -5.06 -34.46 16.34
CA PHE A 235 -4.63 -33.35 15.47
C PHE A 235 -5.81 -32.61 14.85
N LYS A 236 -6.86 -33.30 14.36
CA LYS A 236 -8.07 -32.66 13.82
C LYS A 236 -8.73 -31.68 14.80
N ARG A 237 -8.78 -32.01 16.10
CA ARG A 237 -9.34 -31.10 17.12
C ARG A 237 -8.47 -29.86 17.35
N HIS A 238 -7.16 -30.01 17.36
CA HIS A 238 -6.25 -28.85 17.41
C HIS A 238 -6.36 -27.99 16.14
N HIS A 239 -6.50 -28.62 14.97
CA HIS A 239 -6.66 -27.93 13.69
C HIS A 239 -7.97 -27.14 13.63
N PHE A 240 -9.09 -27.69 14.14
CA PHE A 240 -10.37 -26.97 14.20
C PHE A 240 -10.28 -25.68 15.03
N SER A 241 -9.55 -25.73 16.13
CA SER A 241 -9.40 -24.59 17.04
C SER A 241 -8.51 -23.50 16.45
N ALA A 242 -7.48 -23.90 15.70
CA ALA A 242 -6.66 -23.01 14.90
C ALA A 242 -7.46 -22.33 13.78
N VAL A 243 -8.37 -23.05 13.12
CA VAL A 243 -9.26 -22.49 12.09
C VAL A 243 -10.16 -21.39 12.67
N ILE A 244 -10.75 -21.61 13.85
CA ILE A 244 -11.57 -20.59 14.51
C ILE A 244 -10.75 -19.31 14.77
N SER A 245 -9.48 -19.43 15.19
CA SER A 245 -8.61 -18.27 15.37
C SER A 245 -8.38 -17.49 14.07
N ILE A 246 -8.24 -18.19 12.95
CA ILE A 246 -8.09 -17.57 11.62
C ILE A 246 -9.36 -16.82 11.24
N ILE A 247 -10.54 -17.42 11.46
CA ILE A 247 -11.84 -16.77 11.20
C ILE A 247 -12.01 -15.52 12.08
N LEU A 248 -11.69 -15.59 13.37
CA LEU A 248 -11.77 -14.44 14.27
C LEU A 248 -10.83 -13.31 13.84
N ALA A 249 -9.60 -13.63 13.41
CA ALA A 249 -8.66 -12.64 12.88
C ALA A 249 -9.17 -12.00 11.58
N PHE A 250 -9.80 -12.78 10.71
CA PHE A 250 -10.44 -12.27 9.49
C PHE A 250 -11.62 -11.32 9.82
N LEU A 251 -12.50 -11.70 10.73
CA LEU A 251 -13.62 -10.84 11.16
C LEU A 251 -13.14 -9.54 11.80
N PHE A 252 -12.06 -9.60 12.59
CA PHE A 252 -11.41 -8.43 13.16
C PHE A 252 -10.89 -7.47 12.08
N LEU A 253 -10.20 -7.99 11.05
CA LEU A 253 -9.75 -7.20 9.91
C LEU A 253 -10.89 -6.57 9.12
N ALA A 254 -11.95 -7.34 8.86
CA ALA A 254 -13.14 -6.84 8.18
C ALA A 254 -13.80 -5.70 8.97
N LEU A 255 -13.87 -5.81 10.30
CA LEU A 255 -14.40 -4.75 11.17
C LEU A 255 -13.55 -3.48 11.12
N ILE A 256 -12.21 -3.59 11.14
CA ILE A 256 -11.31 -2.45 10.96
C ILE A 256 -11.52 -1.82 9.57
N GLY A 257 -11.64 -2.64 8.53
CA GLY A 257 -11.92 -2.18 7.17
C GLY A 257 -13.23 -1.40 7.06
N LEU A 258 -14.25 -1.74 7.85
CA LEU A 258 -15.50 -0.97 7.89
C LEU A 258 -15.36 0.41 8.56
N LEU A 259 -14.34 0.59 9.41
CA LEU A 259 -14.10 1.81 10.19
C LEU A 259 -12.91 2.62 9.66
N MET A 260 -12.40 2.28 8.47
CA MET A 260 -11.21 2.87 7.84
C MET A 260 -11.24 4.40 7.63
N ASP A 261 -12.43 5.01 7.62
CA ASP A 261 -12.56 6.47 7.49
C ASP A 261 -12.13 7.23 8.75
N LYS A 262 -12.02 6.53 9.89
CA LYS A 262 -11.69 7.12 11.18
C LYS A 262 -10.18 6.98 11.43
N PRO A 263 -9.45 8.08 11.72
CA PRO A 263 -8.00 8.05 11.91
C PRO A 263 -7.50 7.02 12.93
N LEU A 264 -8.29 6.77 13.99
CA LEU A 264 -7.96 5.78 15.03
C LEU A 264 -7.80 4.34 14.49
N PHE A 265 -8.51 4.00 13.41
CA PHE A 265 -8.52 2.65 12.84
C PHE A 265 -7.55 2.49 11.66
N ILE A 266 -6.80 3.55 11.32
CA ILE A 266 -5.71 3.47 10.34
C ILE A 266 -4.49 2.88 11.04
N LEU A 267 -4.16 1.63 10.70
CA LEU A 267 -3.01 0.94 11.28
C LEU A 267 -1.70 1.46 10.66
N PRO A 268 -0.58 1.43 11.41
CA PRO A 268 0.73 1.59 10.82
C PRO A 268 0.93 0.60 9.65
N ALA A 269 1.53 1.06 8.55
CA ALA A 269 1.68 0.29 7.32
C ALA A 269 2.37 -1.06 7.57
N ALA A 270 3.45 -1.08 8.36
CA ALA A 270 4.14 -2.31 8.77
C ALA A 270 3.21 -3.29 9.50
N GLY A 271 2.36 -2.77 10.41
CA GLY A 271 1.37 -3.56 11.11
C GLY A 271 0.34 -4.17 10.16
N ALA A 272 -0.18 -3.37 9.23
CA ALA A 272 -1.11 -3.85 8.20
C ALA A 272 -0.47 -4.95 7.33
N ILE A 273 0.75 -4.75 6.83
CA ILE A 273 1.48 -5.72 6.00
C ILE A 273 1.71 -7.04 6.75
N LEU A 274 2.14 -6.98 8.02
CA LEU A 274 2.35 -8.18 8.85
C LEU A 274 1.06 -8.97 9.05
N VAL A 275 -0.05 -8.28 9.34
CA VAL A 275 -1.35 -8.94 9.50
C VAL A 275 -1.84 -9.54 8.17
N PHE A 276 -1.62 -8.85 7.04
CA PHE A 276 -1.91 -9.40 5.72
C PHE A 276 -1.14 -10.70 5.45
N PHE A 277 0.17 -10.69 5.68
CA PHE A 277 1.00 -11.89 5.53
C PHE A 277 0.55 -13.00 6.48
N ALA A 278 0.12 -12.65 7.70
CA ALA A 278 -0.44 -13.61 8.64
C ALA A 278 -1.69 -14.29 8.05
N VAL A 279 -2.60 -13.54 7.41
CA VAL A 279 -3.80 -14.10 6.77
C VAL A 279 -3.44 -14.94 5.55
N LEU A 280 -2.50 -14.51 4.70
CA LEU A 280 -2.07 -15.30 3.54
C LEU A 280 -1.44 -16.64 3.94
N ILE A 281 -0.60 -16.65 4.97
CA ILE A 281 -0.02 -17.88 5.51
C ILE A 281 -1.11 -18.79 6.08
N ALA A 282 -2.04 -18.24 6.85
CA ALA A 282 -3.18 -18.96 7.42
C ALA A 282 -4.06 -19.57 6.32
N GLY A 283 -4.46 -18.78 5.33
CA GLY A 283 -5.28 -19.21 4.19
C GLY A 283 -4.58 -20.26 3.34
N SER A 284 -3.30 -20.09 3.03
CA SER A 284 -2.53 -21.08 2.27
C SER A 284 -2.45 -22.43 3.01
N GLY A 285 -2.26 -22.39 4.33
CA GLY A 285 -2.29 -23.57 5.19
C GLY A 285 -3.65 -24.27 5.18
N ALA A 286 -4.73 -23.50 5.35
CA ALA A 286 -6.10 -24.02 5.38
C ALA A 286 -6.51 -24.64 4.03
N LEU A 287 -6.25 -23.94 2.91
CA LEU A 287 -6.54 -24.45 1.56
C LEU A 287 -5.81 -25.76 1.28
N THR A 288 -4.51 -25.81 1.58
CA THR A 288 -3.70 -27.02 1.38
C THR A 288 -4.20 -28.19 2.23
N TYR A 289 -4.61 -27.93 3.48
CA TYR A 289 -5.07 -28.96 4.40
C TYR A 289 -6.48 -29.48 4.07
N TRP A 290 -7.42 -28.58 3.74
CA TRP A 290 -8.82 -28.92 3.52
C TRP A 290 -9.09 -29.46 2.14
N LEU A 291 -8.56 -28.80 1.12
CA LEU A 291 -8.95 -29.11 -0.25
C LEU A 291 -8.21 -30.34 -0.78
N LYS A 292 -7.06 -30.72 -0.22
CA LYS A 292 -6.26 -31.88 -0.68
C LYS A 292 -6.20 -31.91 -2.22
N SER A 293 -6.67 -32.98 -2.85
CA SER A 293 -6.73 -33.14 -4.32
C SER A 293 -7.80 -32.29 -5.01
N TRP A 294 -8.78 -31.76 -4.28
CA TRP A 294 -9.83 -30.86 -4.78
C TRP A 294 -9.41 -29.39 -4.86
N ALA A 295 -8.20 -29.04 -4.41
CA ALA A 295 -7.71 -27.66 -4.44
C ALA A 295 -7.75 -27.08 -5.86
N PHE A 296 -7.27 -27.83 -6.84
CA PHE A 296 -7.19 -27.37 -8.23
C PHE A 296 -8.58 -27.17 -8.88
N PRO A 297 -9.53 -28.12 -8.82
CA PRO A 297 -10.90 -27.88 -9.31
C PRO A 297 -11.59 -26.67 -8.67
N ILE A 298 -11.46 -26.49 -7.35
CA ILE A 298 -12.11 -25.38 -6.64
C ILE A 298 -11.52 -24.03 -7.05
N ILE A 299 -10.20 -23.95 -7.20
CA ILE A 299 -9.54 -22.74 -7.71
C ILE A 299 -10.06 -22.39 -9.11
N ILE A 300 -10.25 -23.37 -10.00
CA ILE A 300 -10.82 -23.13 -11.33
C ILE A 300 -12.25 -22.56 -11.24
N ILE A 301 -13.11 -23.16 -10.42
CA ILE A 301 -14.50 -22.70 -10.24
C ILE A 301 -14.52 -21.27 -9.67
N LEU A 302 -13.68 -20.98 -8.67
CA LEU A 302 -13.57 -19.64 -8.09
C LEU A 302 -13.05 -18.63 -9.12
N SER A 303 -12.07 -18.99 -9.93
CA SER A 303 -11.55 -18.12 -10.99
C SER A 303 -12.60 -17.81 -12.06
N ILE A 304 -13.38 -18.81 -12.50
CA ILE A 304 -14.49 -18.61 -13.44
C ILE A 304 -15.56 -17.72 -12.80
N GLY A 305 -15.94 -18.00 -11.55
CA GLY A 305 -16.92 -17.20 -10.81
C GLY A 305 -16.48 -15.74 -10.66
N LEU A 306 -15.23 -15.50 -10.26
CA LEU A 306 -14.65 -14.16 -10.18
C LEU A 306 -14.64 -13.47 -11.55
N ASN A 307 -14.27 -14.17 -12.62
CA ASN A 307 -14.30 -13.61 -13.97
C ASN A 307 -15.71 -13.12 -14.37
N VAL A 308 -16.75 -13.92 -14.08
CA VAL A 308 -18.15 -13.52 -14.33
C VAL A 308 -18.54 -12.30 -13.49
N LEU A 309 -18.12 -12.25 -12.22
CA LEU A 309 -18.39 -11.10 -11.34
C LEU A 309 -17.68 -9.83 -11.81
N PHE A 310 -16.46 -9.94 -12.36
CA PHE A 310 -15.73 -8.83 -12.99
C PHE A 310 -16.41 -8.37 -14.28
N GLU A 311 -16.80 -9.29 -15.15
CA GLU A 311 -17.45 -8.97 -16.43
C GLU A 311 -18.81 -8.28 -16.23
N LYS A 312 -19.56 -8.69 -15.20
CA LYS A 312 -20.82 -8.04 -14.80
C LYS A 312 -20.63 -6.77 -13.97
N GLU A 313 -19.38 -6.35 -13.72
CA GLU A 313 -19.01 -5.20 -12.87
C GLU A 313 -19.64 -5.24 -11.47
N ILE A 314 -19.95 -6.44 -10.96
CA ILE A 314 -20.41 -6.65 -9.58
C ILE A 314 -19.24 -6.45 -8.62
N ILE A 315 -18.06 -6.94 -9.03
CA ILE A 315 -16.78 -6.64 -8.40
C ILE A 315 -16.01 -5.81 -9.42
N ASP A 316 -15.79 -4.53 -9.13
CA ASP A 316 -14.94 -3.66 -9.96
C ASP A 316 -13.79 -3.13 -9.07
N PRO A 317 -12.58 -3.70 -9.18
CA PRO A 317 -11.43 -3.28 -8.39
C PRO A 317 -10.74 -2.08 -9.04
N ARG A 318 -11.20 -1.63 -10.21
CA ARG A 318 -10.55 -0.56 -10.96
C ARG A 318 -10.82 0.77 -10.26
N ASN A 319 -9.76 1.53 -10.07
CA ASN A 319 -9.84 2.82 -9.39
C ASN A 319 -10.31 3.91 -10.36
N LYS A 320 -11.27 4.73 -9.92
CA LYS A 320 -11.92 5.76 -10.73
C LYS A 320 -11.38 7.15 -10.41
N ALA A 321 -11.44 8.06 -11.37
CA ALA A 321 -11.28 9.49 -11.18
C ALA A 321 -12.57 10.05 -10.55
N TYR A 322 -12.51 10.55 -9.32
CA TYR A 322 -13.73 10.97 -8.63
C TYR A 322 -14.18 12.35 -9.11
N GLY A 323 -15.46 12.44 -9.46
CA GLY A 323 -16.10 13.65 -9.98
C GLY A 323 -16.65 13.52 -11.40
N ILE A 324 -16.18 12.58 -12.21
CA ILE A 324 -16.65 12.40 -13.60
C ILE A 324 -17.66 11.27 -13.77
N ASP A 325 -18.43 11.33 -14.86
CA ASP A 325 -19.48 10.37 -15.17
C ASP A 325 -18.94 9.07 -15.79
N TYR A 326 -19.06 7.96 -15.07
CA TYR A 326 -18.75 6.61 -15.58
C TYR A 326 -19.97 5.86 -16.13
N THR A 327 -21.18 6.38 -15.88
CA THR A 327 -22.46 5.76 -16.19
C THR A 327 -22.95 6.06 -17.61
N ASN A 328 -22.55 7.20 -18.18
CA ASN A 328 -22.84 7.57 -19.58
C ASN A 328 -22.00 6.75 -20.59
N ARG A 329 -22.25 5.43 -20.68
CA ARG A 329 -21.49 4.50 -21.53
C ARG A 329 -21.62 4.77 -23.02
N GLY A 330 -22.81 5.21 -23.47
CA GLY A 330 -23.11 5.41 -24.88
C GLY A 330 -22.39 6.59 -25.52
N GLN A 331 -21.94 7.56 -24.72
CA GLN A 331 -21.24 8.76 -25.19
C GLN A 331 -19.77 8.81 -24.72
N ARG A 332 -19.18 7.65 -24.38
CA ARG A 332 -17.76 7.58 -24.09
C ARG A 332 -16.96 7.96 -25.35
N PRO A 333 -15.93 8.80 -25.23
CA PRO A 333 -15.13 9.20 -26.39
C PRO A 333 -14.36 8.00 -26.95
N GLN A 334 -14.24 7.94 -28.27
CA GLN A 334 -13.44 6.92 -28.95
C GLN A 334 -11.96 7.25 -28.80
N TYR A 335 -11.18 6.30 -28.30
CA TYR A 335 -9.74 6.42 -28.13
C TYR A 335 -9.03 5.80 -29.34
N ASP A 336 -9.09 6.50 -30.47
CA ASP A 336 -8.37 6.18 -31.69
C ASP A 336 -7.70 7.43 -32.27
N ARG A 337 -6.88 7.22 -33.30
CA ARG A 337 -6.08 8.28 -33.90
C ARG A 337 -6.94 9.42 -34.49
N GLU A 338 -8.03 9.08 -35.16
CA GLU A 338 -8.85 10.05 -35.89
C GLU A 338 -9.55 11.00 -34.92
N HIS A 339 -10.19 10.47 -33.88
CA HIS A 339 -10.87 11.29 -32.88
C HIS A 339 -9.90 12.14 -32.06
N ILE A 340 -8.69 11.64 -31.77
CA ILE A 340 -7.67 12.46 -31.08
C ILE A 340 -7.18 13.59 -31.99
N LEU A 341 -7.03 13.35 -33.30
CA LEU A 341 -6.68 14.39 -34.26
C LEU A 341 -7.75 15.47 -34.40
N GLU A 342 -9.03 15.11 -34.30
CA GLU A 342 -10.14 16.08 -34.30
C GLU A 342 -10.06 17.06 -33.12
N LEU A 343 -9.61 16.60 -31.96
CA LEU A 343 -9.42 17.46 -30.78
C LEU A 343 -8.30 18.49 -30.94
N CYS A 344 -7.35 18.23 -31.84
CA CYS A 344 -6.23 19.13 -32.14
C CYS A 344 -6.19 19.55 -33.60
N SER A 345 -7.37 19.73 -34.23
CA SER A 345 -7.46 20.40 -35.53
C SER A 345 -6.84 21.80 -35.45
N LEU A 346 -6.33 22.32 -36.58
CA LEU A 346 -5.65 23.62 -36.58
C LEU A 346 -6.56 24.75 -36.10
N ASP A 347 -7.82 24.75 -36.53
CA ASP A 347 -8.81 25.73 -36.08
C ASP A 347 -9.05 25.64 -34.57
N LYS A 348 -9.08 24.42 -34.01
CA LYS A 348 -9.25 24.20 -32.57
C LYS A 348 -8.02 24.64 -31.78
N MET A 349 -6.82 24.29 -32.26
CA MET A 349 -5.55 24.71 -31.67
C MET A 349 -5.41 26.23 -31.67
N GLU A 350 -5.76 26.90 -32.78
CA GLU A 350 -5.71 28.36 -32.87
C GLU A 350 -6.75 29.00 -31.95
N ALA A 351 -7.99 28.50 -31.92
CA ALA A 351 -9.02 29.00 -31.00
C ALA A 351 -8.60 28.90 -29.52
N ASP A 352 -8.02 27.75 -29.13
CA ASP A 352 -7.57 27.54 -27.75
C ASP A 352 -6.29 28.35 -27.43
N LYS A 353 -5.42 28.59 -28.42
CA LYS A 353 -4.29 29.50 -28.30
C LYS A 353 -4.75 30.94 -28.07
N GLN A 354 -5.74 31.42 -28.83
CA GLN A 354 -6.31 32.76 -28.64
C GLN A 354 -7.01 32.90 -27.28
N HIS A 355 -7.71 31.85 -26.84
CA HIS A 355 -8.24 31.79 -25.46
C HIS A 355 -7.12 31.93 -24.43
N MET A 356 -6.02 31.19 -24.58
CA MET A 356 -4.88 31.27 -23.67
C MET A 356 -4.18 32.64 -23.70
N ILE A 357 -4.09 33.29 -24.85
CA ILE A 357 -3.61 34.67 -24.97
C ILE A 357 -4.47 35.61 -24.12
N THR A 358 -5.78 35.42 -24.09
CA THR A 358 -6.67 36.22 -23.22
C THR A 358 -6.34 36.02 -21.73
N VAL A 359 -6.00 34.80 -21.31
CA VAL A 359 -5.56 34.51 -19.94
C VAL A 359 -4.19 35.14 -19.64
N LEU A 360 -3.27 35.14 -20.61
CA LEU A 360 -1.97 35.81 -20.52
C LEU A 360 -2.11 37.35 -20.42
N GLU A 361 -3.05 37.96 -21.15
CA GLU A 361 -3.36 39.39 -21.02
C GLU A 361 -3.93 39.72 -19.64
N ASN A 362 -4.82 38.86 -19.11
CA ASN A 362 -5.31 38.99 -17.74
C ASN A 362 -4.15 38.92 -16.74
N TRP A 363 -3.20 38.00 -16.93
CA TRP A 363 -1.99 37.92 -16.09
C TRP A 363 -1.13 39.18 -16.20
N LYS A 364 -0.89 39.67 -17.42
CA LYS A 364 -0.09 40.88 -17.68
C LYS A 364 -0.69 42.11 -17.03
N SER A 365 -2.01 42.29 -17.11
CA SER A 365 -2.74 43.42 -16.49
C SER A 365 -2.57 43.51 -14.98
N ARG A 366 -2.15 42.42 -14.33
CA ARG A 366 -1.91 42.32 -12.89
C ARG A 366 -0.46 42.55 -12.50
N GLN A 367 0.43 42.76 -13.48
CA GLN A 367 1.84 43.05 -13.25
C GLN A 367 2.06 44.56 -13.10
N LYS A 368 3.12 44.92 -12.36
CA LYS A 368 3.49 46.33 -12.11
C LYS A 368 4.38 46.92 -13.23
N GLU A 369 4.90 46.08 -14.11
CA GLU A 369 5.86 46.42 -15.16
C GLU A 369 5.20 46.25 -16.53
N ASP A 370 5.53 47.10 -17.52
CA ASP A 370 5.01 46.98 -18.89
C ASP A 370 5.45 45.70 -19.60
N LYS A 371 6.70 45.29 -19.32
CA LYS A 371 7.33 44.04 -19.79
C LYS A 371 7.82 43.21 -18.60
N PRO A 372 6.90 42.54 -17.87
CA PRO A 372 7.26 41.72 -16.71
C PRO A 372 8.13 40.53 -17.12
N LEU A 373 8.88 39.95 -16.17
CA LEU A 373 9.45 38.62 -16.34
C LEU A 373 8.34 37.58 -16.14
N LEU A 374 8.21 36.63 -17.08
CA LEU A 374 7.25 35.54 -17.01
C LEU A 374 7.86 34.35 -16.28
N TYR A 375 7.22 33.87 -15.20
CA TYR A 375 7.70 32.70 -14.47
C TYR A 375 6.85 31.47 -14.77
N LEU A 376 7.50 30.35 -15.06
CA LEU A 376 6.89 29.02 -15.08
C LEU A 376 7.56 28.20 -13.96
N ILE A 377 6.79 27.49 -13.14
CA ILE A 377 7.36 26.65 -12.07
C ILE A 377 7.20 25.19 -12.46
N ASN A 378 8.34 24.53 -12.60
CA ASN A 378 8.47 23.11 -12.94
C ASN A 378 8.84 22.32 -11.68
N VAL A 379 8.05 21.31 -11.32
CA VAL A 379 8.25 20.55 -10.08
C VAL A 379 8.39 19.05 -10.33
N SER A 380 9.41 18.45 -9.71
CA SER A 380 9.74 17.05 -9.97
C SER A 380 8.95 16.05 -9.11
N GLY A 381 8.72 14.84 -9.62
CA GLY A 381 8.18 13.74 -8.83
C GLY A 381 9.12 13.26 -7.72
N GLY A 382 8.60 12.44 -6.80
CA GLY A 382 9.40 11.87 -5.70
C GLY A 382 8.67 11.71 -4.35
N GLY A 383 7.35 11.47 -4.38
CA GLY A 383 6.54 11.25 -3.19
C GLY A 383 6.50 12.43 -2.21
N THR A 384 6.19 12.15 -0.95
CA THR A 384 6.07 13.15 0.13
C THR A 384 7.35 13.95 0.36
N ARG A 385 8.53 13.35 0.12
CA ARG A 385 9.81 14.06 0.16
C ARG A 385 9.87 15.19 -0.86
N SER A 386 9.47 14.91 -2.12
CA SER A 386 9.41 15.95 -3.15
C SER A 386 8.33 17.00 -2.84
N ALA A 387 7.18 16.57 -2.30
CA ALA A 387 6.12 17.50 -1.87
C ALA A 387 6.61 18.50 -0.82
N THR A 388 7.28 17.99 0.22
CA THR A 388 7.84 18.80 1.32
C THR A 388 8.94 19.72 0.81
N PHE A 389 9.86 19.20 0.00
CA PHE A 389 10.95 19.98 -0.59
C PHE A 389 10.40 21.10 -1.48
N THR A 390 9.50 20.79 -2.40
CA THR A 390 8.89 21.76 -3.31
C THR A 390 8.18 22.86 -2.55
N PHE A 391 7.36 22.50 -1.55
CA PHE A 391 6.65 23.46 -0.71
C PHE A 391 7.64 24.41 0.00
N ARG A 392 8.69 23.86 0.62
CA ARG A 392 9.71 24.65 1.33
C ARG A 392 10.51 25.57 0.41
N VAL A 393 10.87 25.09 -0.78
CA VAL A 393 11.57 25.90 -1.78
C VAL A 393 10.69 27.05 -2.25
N MET A 394 9.43 26.80 -2.59
CA MET A 394 8.50 27.86 -2.99
C MET A 394 8.29 28.88 -1.87
N GLN A 395 8.13 28.42 -0.62
CA GLN A 395 8.01 29.28 0.56
C GLN A 395 9.25 30.16 0.76
N HIS A 396 10.45 29.62 0.56
CA HIS A 396 11.70 30.37 0.69
C HIS A 396 11.88 31.37 -0.46
N LEU A 397 11.63 30.95 -1.70
CA LEU A 397 11.71 31.82 -2.88
C LEU A 397 10.72 32.99 -2.78
N ASP A 398 9.49 32.72 -2.36
CA ASP A 398 8.49 33.76 -2.19
C ASP A 398 8.87 34.75 -1.08
N SER A 399 9.49 34.27 0.01
CA SER A 399 10.09 35.13 1.03
C SER A 399 11.22 36.00 0.51
N MET A 400 12.02 35.53 -0.45
CA MET A 400 13.07 36.33 -1.09
C MET A 400 12.52 37.31 -2.14
N MET A 401 11.29 37.09 -2.58
CA MET A 401 10.59 37.90 -3.57
C MET A 401 9.49 38.76 -2.94
N ASP A 402 9.53 38.98 -1.63
CA ASP A 402 8.56 39.79 -0.87
C ASP A 402 7.09 39.40 -1.13
N GLY A 403 6.81 38.10 -1.32
CA GLY A 403 5.46 37.58 -1.57
C GLY A 403 4.97 37.70 -3.02
N GLU A 404 5.84 38.10 -3.96
CA GLU A 404 5.47 38.33 -5.36
C GLU A 404 5.72 37.11 -6.27
N LEU A 405 6.22 35.97 -5.76
CA LEU A 405 6.56 34.81 -6.60
C LEU A 405 5.35 34.37 -7.44
N LEU A 406 4.25 34.02 -6.77
CA LEU A 406 3.06 33.50 -7.46
C LEU A 406 2.27 34.57 -8.23
N ARG A 407 2.52 35.86 -7.98
CA ARG A 407 1.98 36.94 -8.83
C ARG A 407 2.69 36.97 -10.18
N LYS A 408 4.00 36.68 -10.22
CA LYS A 408 4.80 36.59 -11.45
C LYS A 408 4.73 35.23 -12.14
N THR A 409 4.32 34.18 -11.43
CA THR A 409 4.11 32.85 -12.01
C THR A 409 2.84 32.78 -12.84
N PHE A 410 2.96 32.31 -14.08
CA PHE A 410 1.83 32.04 -14.96
C PHE A 410 1.38 30.59 -14.90
N ILE A 411 2.32 29.63 -15.05
CA ILE A 411 2.04 28.19 -15.02
C ILE A 411 2.82 27.50 -13.91
N ILE A 412 2.18 26.53 -13.27
CA ILE A 412 2.84 25.51 -12.44
C ILE A 412 2.54 24.14 -13.07
N ASN A 413 3.57 23.36 -13.38
CA ASN A 413 3.43 22.01 -13.89
C ASN A 413 4.51 21.07 -13.36
N GLY A 414 4.34 19.78 -13.60
CA GLY A 414 5.27 18.77 -13.11
C GLY A 414 4.63 17.42 -12.88
N ALA A 415 5.23 16.66 -11.97
CA ALA A 415 4.81 15.30 -11.66
C ALA A 415 4.71 15.01 -10.16
N SER A 416 3.80 14.09 -9.82
CA SER A 416 3.71 13.37 -8.56
C SER A 416 3.83 14.27 -7.32
N GLY A 417 4.68 13.89 -6.36
CA GLY A 417 4.93 14.61 -5.13
C GLY A 417 5.18 16.12 -5.28
N GLY A 418 5.93 16.55 -6.30
CA GLY A 418 6.18 17.98 -6.52
C GLY A 418 4.88 18.76 -6.73
N MET A 419 3.95 18.22 -7.51
CA MET A 419 2.65 18.84 -7.76
C MET A 419 1.78 18.87 -6.51
N LEU A 420 1.89 17.88 -5.61
CA LEU A 420 1.20 17.92 -4.31
C LEU A 420 1.62 19.15 -3.51
N GLY A 421 2.93 19.38 -3.38
CA GLY A 421 3.49 20.50 -2.64
C GLY A 421 3.18 21.86 -3.28
N ALA A 422 3.38 21.95 -4.60
CA ALA A 422 3.16 23.20 -5.34
C ALA A 422 1.69 23.63 -5.35
N THR A 423 0.78 22.68 -5.51
CA THR A 423 -0.67 22.95 -5.47
C THR A 423 -1.08 23.42 -4.08
N TYR A 424 -0.56 22.80 -3.02
CA TYR A 424 -0.88 23.25 -1.66
C TYR A 424 -0.42 24.68 -1.39
N TYR A 425 0.81 25.03 -1.80
CA TYR A 425 1.31 26.40 -1.68
C TYR A 425 0.47 27.41 -2.48
N ARG A 426 0.13 27.06 -3.73
CA ARG A 426 -0.73 27.86 -4.62
C ARG A 426 -2.13 28.08 -4.03
N GLU A 427 -2.71 27.08 -3.36
CA GLU A 427 -3.99 27.25 -2.67
C GLU A 427 -3.93 28.16 -1.47
N LEU A 428 -2.88 28.06 -0.65
CA LEU A 428 -2.69 28.99 0.47
C LEU A 428 -2.60 30.44 -0.01
N PHE A 429 -1.90 30.67 -1.13
CA PHE A 429 -1.85 31.98 -1.78
C PHE A 429 -3.23 32.42 -2.26
N ARG A 430 -4.03 31.53 -2.85
CA ARG A 430 -5.40 31.86 -3.24
C ARG A 430 -6.26 32.30 -2.06
N LEU A 431 -6.20 31.56 -0.94
CA LEU A 431 -6.95 31.92 0.28
C LEU A 431 -6.51 33.29 0.81
N GLN A 432 -5.21 33.56 0.80
CA GLN A 432 -4.67 34.88 1.13
C GLN A 432 -5.21 35.98 0.21
N GLN A 433 -5.27 35.75 -1.12
CA GLN A 433 -5.87 36.71 -2.07
C GLN A 433 -7.38 36.93 -1.84
N LYS A 434 -8.08 35.96 -1.24
CA LYS A 434 -9.50 36.08 -0.83
C LYS A 434 -9.68 36.76 0.53
N GLY A 435 -8.60 37.21 1.16
CA GLY A 435 -8.63 37.91 2.45
C GLY A 435 -8.69 36.99 3.67
N GLU A 436 -8.48 35.68 3.50
CA GLU A 436 -8.34 34.78 4.64
C GLU A 436 -7.02 35.02 5.38
N SER A 437 -7.02 34.78 6.69
CA SER A 437 -5.84 34.96 7.55
C SER A 437 -4.82 33.85 7.34
N VAL A 438 -4.16 33.84 6.18
CA VAL A 438 -3.12 32.88 5.78
C VAL A 438 -1.77 33.57 5.69
N ARG A 439 -0.79 33.03 6.41
CA ARG A 439 0.62 33.45 6.33
C ARG A 439 1.42 32.39 5.58
N LEU A 440 1.73 32.64 4.31
CA LEU A 440 2.44 31.67 3.45
C LEU A 440 3.79 31.19 4.01
N THR A 441 4.45 32.03 4.82
CA THR A 441 5.73 31.71 5.49
C THR A 441 5.60 30.89 6.77
N ASP A 442 4.39 30.45 7.14
CA ASP A 442 4.19 29.63 8.33
C ASP A 442 4.75 28.20 8.14
N ASN A 443 5.54 27.75 9.11
CA ASN A 443 6.12 26.41 9.13
C ASN A 443 5.07 25.31 9.28
N GLN A 444 3.89 25.62 9.82
CA GLN A 444 2.81 24.62 9.99
C GLN A 444 2.44 23.96 8.66
N TYR A 445 2.41 24.71 7.56
CA TYR A 445 2.01 24.17 6.26
C TYR A 445 3.05 23.20 5.68
N ALA A 446 4.32 23.43 5.98
CA ALA A 446 5.38 22.51 5.61
C ALA A 446 5.36 21.24 6.48
N ASN A 447 4.92 21.33 7.74
CA ASN A 447 4.71 20.15 8.57
C ASN A 447 3.51 19.35 8.05
N ASN A 448 2.40 20.01 7.76
CA ASN A 448 1.19 19.44 7.19
C ASN A 448 1.46 18.63 5.91
N ILE A 449 2.20 19.19 4.94
CA ILE A 449 2.50 18.50 3.68
C ILE A 449 3.45 17.30 3.85
N SER A 450 4.18 17.24 4.98
CA SER A 450 5.11 16.16 5.29
C SER A 450 4.49 14.98 6.03
N GLU A 451 3.26 15.13 6.53
CA GLU A 451 2.53 14.08 7.25
C GLU A 451 2.32 12.82 6.41
N ASP A 452 2.25 11.67 7.07
CA ASP A 452 2.10 10.37 6.42
C ASP A 452 0.82 10.26 5.58
N ILE A 453 0.97 9.57 4.45
CA ILE A 453 -0.13 9.17 3.57
C ILE A 453 -0.15 7.64 3.39
N LEU A 454 0.98 6.96 3.62
CA LEU A 454 1.16 5.57 3.26
C LEU A 454 0.47 4.62 4.24
N ASN A 455 0.36 4.95 5.53
CA ASN A 455 -0.39 4.14 6.48
C ASN A 455 -1.85 3.99 6.05
N ALA A 456 -2.50 5.08 5.63
CA ALA A 456 -3.86 5.05 5.12
C ALA A 456 -3.98 4.15 3.88
N VAL A 457 -3.04 4.26 2.94
CA VAL A 457 -3.03 3.47 1.70
C VAL A 457 -2.81 1.98 1.97
N PHE A 458 -1.77 1.60 2.74
CA PHE A 458 -1.46 0.20 3.03
C PHE A 458 -2.49 -0.44 3.97
N SER A 459 -2.98 0.30 4.97
CA SER A 459 -4.05 -0.21 5.85
C SER A 459 -5.32 -0.50 5.05
N THR A 460 -5.68 0.37 4.10
CA THR A 460 -6.82 0.17 3.20
C THR A 460 -6.63 -1.01 2.25
N PHE A 461 -5.42 -1.17 1.70
CA PHE A 461 -5.10 -2.30 0.84
C PHE A 461 -5.33 -3.63 1.57
N VAL A 462 -4.90 -3.73 2.82
CA VAL A 462 -5.08 -4.95 3.60
C VAL A 462 -6.53 -5.13 4.04
N THR A 463 -7.13 -4.12 4.65
CA THR A 463 -8.42 -4.28 5.35
C THR A 463 -9.62 -4.25 4.40
N ARG A 464 -9.53 -3.53 3.27
CA ARG A 464 -10.67 -3.30 2.37
C ARG A 464 -10.50 -3.97 1.01
N ASP A 465 -9.40 -3.76 0.29
CA ASP A 465 -9.22 -4.37 -1.06
C ASP A 465 -9.35 -5.91 -1.02
N LEU A 466 -9.00 -6.53 0.11
CA LEU A 466 -8.91 -7.98 0.24
C LEU A 466 -10.01 -8.62 1.10
N PHE A 467 -10.54 -7.91 2.11
CA PHE A 467 -11.33 -8.55 3.17
C PHE A 467 -12.69 -7.90 3.47
N ALA A 468 -12.90 -6.61 3.19
CA ALA A 468 -14.15 -5.93 3.53
C ALA A 468 -15.05 -5.67 2.31
N PRO A 469 -16.39 -5.67 2.47
CA PRO A 469 -17.31 -5.28 1.41
C PRO A 469 -17.04 -3.86 0.91
N ALA A 470 -17.24 -3.63 -0.39
CA ALA A 470 -17.08 -2.31 -1.00
C ALA A 470 -18.05 -1.29 -0.37
N GLN A 471 -17.51 -0.36 0.43
CA GLN A 471 -18.24 0.81 0.87
C GLN A 471 -18.30 1.86 -0.24
N GLN A 472 -19.38 2.65 -0.29
CA GLN A 472 -19.53 3.71 -1.27
C GLN A 472 -19.42 5.09 -0.64
N PHE A 473 -19.00 6.06 -1.44
CA PHE A 473 -19.08 7.49 -1.14
C PHE A 473 -19.57 8.25 -2.39
N SER A 474 -19.97 9.50 -2.19
CA SER A 474 -20.43 10.37 -3.28
C SER A 474 -19.46 11.51 -3.52
N SER A 475 -19.27 11.87 -4.79
CA SER A 475 -18.56 13.07 -5.21
C SER A 475 -19.36 13.72 -6.33
N GLY A 476 -19.91 14.91 -6.06
CA GLY A 476 -20.93 15.51 -6.91
C GLY A 476 -22.15 14.59 -7.06
N PRO A 477 -22.70 14.41 -8.27
CA PRO A 477 -23.86 13.55 -8.52
C PRO A 477 -23.52 12.05 -8.60
N PHE A 478 -22.23 11.68 -8.51
CA PHE A 478 -21.77 10.32 -8.77
C PHE A 478 -21.44 9.53 -7.50
N LYS A 479 -21.56 8.20 -7.59
CA LYS A 479 -21.19 7.26 -6.53
C LYS A 479 -19.96 6.45 -6.91
N TYR A 480 -19.05 6.31 -5.96
CA TYR A 480 -17.78 5.59 -6.13
C TYR A 480 -17.57 4.63 -4.97
N VAL A 481 -16.71 3.64 -5.17
CA VAL A 481 -16.26 2.75 -4.11
C VAL A 481 -15.12 3.44 -3.34
N LYS A 482 -15.17 3.37 -2.01
CA LYS A 482 -14.06 3.78 -1.16
C LYS A 482 -12.91 2.81 -1.35
N ASP A 483 -11.93 3.23 -2.13
CA ASP A 483 -10.76 2.43 -2.42
C ASP A 483 -9.45 2.99 -1.83
N ARG A 484 -8.30 2.41 -2.17
CA ARG A 484 -6.99 2.89 -1.70
C ARG A 484 -6.65 4.29 -2.26
N GLY A 485 -7.20 4.65 -3.42
CA GLY A 485 -7.16 6.02 -3.93
C GLY A 485 -8.06 6.97 -3.16
N PHE A 486 -9.23 6.52 -2.69
CA PHE A 486 -10.04 7.31 -1.73
C PHE A 486 -9.28 7.54 -0.43
N ALA A 487 -8.63 6.51 0.11
CA ALA A 487 -7.83 6.63 1.34
C ALA A 487 -6.66 7.61 1.16
N PHE A 488 -5.99 7.58 0.01
CA PHE A 488 -4.95 8.55 -0.35
C PHE A 488 -5.52 9.98 -0.39
N GLU A 489 -6.59 10.21 -1.17
CA GLU A 489 -7.17 11.54 -1.33
C GLU A 489 -7.64 12.10 0.01
N GLU A 490 -8.28 11.29 0.85
CA GLU A 490 -8.84 11.78 2.09
C GLU A 490 -7.79 11.94 3.20
N GLN A 491 -6.74 11.12 3.22
CA GLN A 491 -5.60 11.39 4.10
C GLN A 491 -4.90 12.67 3.67
N PHE A 492 -4.61 12.85 2.38
CA PHE A 492 -3.97 14.07 1.87
C PHE A 492 -4.82 15.32 2.11
N ASN A 493 -6.14 15.20 1.96
CA ASN A 493 -7.09 16.25 2.30
C ASN A 493 -7.07 16.61 3.79
N ARG A 494 -6.96 15.62 4.70
CA ARG A 494 -6.80 15.87 6.13
C ARG A 494 -5.49 16.58 6.44
N ASN A 495 -4.37 16.08 5.92
CA ASN A 495 -3.04 16.62 6.14
C ASN A 495 -3.00 18.11 5.72
N THR A 496 -3.65 18.45 4.61
CA THR A 496 -3.72 19.83 4.08
C THR A 496 -4.81 20.71 4.71
N GLY A 497 -5.44 20.29 5.82
CA GLY A 497 -6.47 21.07 6.51
C GLY A 497 -7.77 21.23 5.71
N LYS A 498 -8.03 20.33 4.77
CA LYS A 498 -9.19 20.32 3.84
C LYS A 498 -9.25 21.48 2.85
N ILE A 499 -8.13 22.16 2.64
CA ILE A 499 -8.03 23.32 1.74
C ILE A 499 -8.21 22.92 0.26
N LEU A 500 -7.86 21.68 -0.09
CA LEU A 500 -7.85 21.19 -1.48
C LEU A 500 -9.18 20.56 -1.93
N ASN A 501 -10.23 20.61 -1.09
CA ASN A 501 -11.47 19.86 -1.31
C ASN A 501 -12.48 20.60 -2.22
N TYR A 502 -12.12 20.78 -3.49
CA TYR A 502 -12.98 21.39 -4.50
C TYR A 502 -12.71 20.77 -5.89
N THR A 503 -13.48 21.17 -6.90
CA THR A 503 -13.43 20.65 -8.28
C THR A 503 -12.65 21.55 -9.23
N LEU A 504 -12.23 21.03 -10.39
CA LEU A 504 -11.62 21.87 -11.44
C LEU A 504 -12.54 23.02 -11.87
N GLY A 505 -13.86 22.80 -11.88
CA GLY A 505 -14.85 23.84 -12.19
C GLY A 505 -14.83 25.00 -11.20
N ASP A 506 -14.68 24.71 -9.90
CA ASP A 506 -14.71 25.73 -8.83
C ASP A 506 -13.56 26.74 -8.93
N ILE A 507 -12.45 26.36 -9.57
CA ILE A 507 -11.24 27.18 -9.69
C ILE A 507 -11.01 27.76 -11.08
N ALA A 508 -11.80 27.35 -12.08
CA ALA A 508 -11.61 27.72 -13.48
C ALA A 508 -11.66 29.24 -13.71
N GLU A 509 -12.50 29.97 -12.97
CA GLU A 509 -12.59 31.43 -13.08
C GLU A 509 -11.35 32.13 -12.49
N ASP A 510 -10.86 31.67 -11.35
CA ASP A 510 -9.68 32.24 -10.70
C ASP A 510 -8.43 32.06 -11.59
N GLU A 511 -8.29 30.93 -12.28
CA GLU A 511 -7.23 30.70 -13.26
C GLU A 511 -7.43 31.50 -14.55
N ARG A 512 -8.65 31.57 -15.09
CA ARG A 512 -8.96 32.35 -16.31
C ARG A 512 -8.63 33.84 -16.14
N ASN A 513 -8.89 34.38 -14.96
CA ASN A 513 -8.61 35.78 -14.62
C ASN A 513 -7.20 36.00 -14.05
N ALA A 514 -6.33 34.97 -14.09
CA ALA A 514 -4.96 35.01 -13.58
C ALA A 514 -4.86 35.55 -12.14
N ARG A 515 -5.86 35.27 -11.29
CA ARG A 515 -5.83 35.59 -9.85
C ARG A 515 -4.82 34.71 -9.12
N VAL A 516 -4.54 33.55 -9.69
CA VAL A 516 -3.64 32.50 -9.24
C VAL A 516 -3.00 31.84 -10.47
N PRO A 517 -1.81 31.24 -10.34
CA PRO A 517 -1.18 30.52 -11.44
C PRO A 517 -2.06 29.37 -11.97
N LEU A 518 -1.99 29.16 -13.28
CA LEU A 518 -2.62 28.05 -13.98
C LEU A 518 -1.90 26.74 -13.66
N MET A 519 -2.63 25.75 -13.14
CA MET A 519 -2.10 24.42 -12.91
C MET A 519 -2.26 23.55 -14.16
N VAL A 520 -1.18 22.90 -14.59
CA VAL A 520 -1.21 21.89 -15.66
C VAL A 520 -0.75 20.55 -15.09
N PHE A 521 -1.70 19.65 -14.85
CA PHE A 521 -1.40 18.30 -14.37
C PHE A 521 -1.23 17.36 -15.55
N ASN A 522 -0.24 16.48 -15.46
CA ASN A 522 0.02 15.48 -16.50
C ASN A 522 -0.13 14.06 -15.95
N ALA A 523 -0.58 13.13 -16.80
CA ALA A 523 -0.54 11.70 -16.54
C ALA A 523 -0.07 10.97 -17.79
N THR A 524 0.45 9.75 -17.65
CA THR A 524 0.84 8.93 -18.79
C THR A 524 -0.24 7.90 -19.08
N ILE A 525 -0.74 7.87 -20.31
CA ILE A 525 -1.68 6.85 -20.79
C ILE A 525 -0.90 5.56 -20.99
N THR A 526 -1.25 4.51 -20.25
CA THR A 526 -0.46 3.28 -20.17
C THR A 526 -0.40 2.50 -21.47
N ARG A 527 -1.41 2.68 -22.33
CA ARG A 527 -1.59 1.93 -23.57
C ARG A 527 -0.58 2.30 -24.64
N ASP A 528 -0.22 3.58 -24.74
CA ASP A 528 0.58 4.12 -25.85
C ASP A 528 1.60 5.21 -25.43
N GLY A 529 1.67 5.54 -24.14
CA GLY A 529 2.65 6.49 -23.60
C GLY A 529 2.32 7.97 -23.86
N ARG A 530 1.15 8.29 -24.44
CA ARG A 530 0.71 9.69 -24.61
C ARG A 530 0.50 10.37 -23.27
N LYS A 531 0.65 11.70 -23.23
CA LYS A 531 0.27 12.50 -22.05
C LYS A 531 -1.24 12.72 -22.02
N MET A 532 -1.88 12.52 -20.89
CA MET A 532 -3.19 13.09 -20.58
C MET A 532 -2.96 14.39 -19.81
N ILE A 533 -3.38 15.52 -20.35
CA ILE A 533 -3.18 16.86 -19.77
C ILE A 533 -4.50 17.32 -19.14
N PHE A 534 -4.46 17.69 -17.87
CA PHE A 534 -5.60 18.20 -17.11
C PHE A 534 -5.35 19.67 -16.77
N SER A 535 -6.33 20.52 -17.09
CA SER A 535 -6.29 21.96 -16.90
C SER A 535 -7.72 22.49 -16.82
N THR A 536 -7.92 23.66 -16.22
CA THR A 536 -9.22 24.35 -16.26
C THR A 536 -9.44 25.16 -17.54
N GLN A 537 -8.36 25.42 -18.28
CA GLN A 537 -8.37 26.10 -19.56
C GLN A 537 -8.07 25.11 -20.69
N PRO A 538 -8.63 25.29 -21.89
CA PRO A 538 -8.41 24.39 -23.02
C PRO A 538 -6.96 24.48 -23.52
N LEU A 539 -6.37 23.33 -23.86
CA LEU A 539 -4.95 23.17 -24.19
C LEU A 539 -4.70 22.37 -25.48
N SER A 540 -5.62 22.37 -26.45
CA SER A 540 -5.43 21.61 -27.69
C SER A 540 -4.15 21.98 -28.46
N PHE A 541 -3.69 23.23 -28.36
CA PHE A 541 -2.41 23.68 -28.92
C PHE A 541 -1.17 23.02 -28.31
N MET A 542 -1.31 22.32 -27.17
CA MET A 542 -0.27 21.51 -26.53
C MET A 542 -0.35 20.02 -26.90
N MET A 543 -1.33 19.58 -27.69
CA MET A 543 -1.54 18.17 -28.00
C MET A 543 -0.57 17.59 -29.04
N ARG A 544 -0.01 18.45 -29.91
CA ARG A 544 0.94 18.09 -30.97
C ARG A 544 1.79 19.30 -31.35
N ASN A 545 2.82 19.08 -32.17
CA ASN A 545 3.59 20.19 -32.72
C ASN A 545 2.76 20.95 -33.76
N TRP A 546 2.99 22.26 -33.83
CA TRP A 546 2.41 23.12 -34.87
C TRP A 546 2.96 22.71 -36.24
N PRO A 547 2.16 22.80 -37.32
CA PRO A 547 2.62 22.43 -38.66
C PRO A 547 3.82 23.27 -39.08
N ASP A 548 4.80 22.65 -39.71
CA ASP A 548 5.87 23.35 -40.40
C ASP A 548 5.33 23.86 -41.73
N THR A 549 5.52 25.15 -42.01
CA THR A 549 5.18 25.80 -43.29
C THR A 549 5.72 25.07 -44.52
N ASN A 550 6.84 24.34 -44.39
CA ASN A 550 7.46 23.61 -45.50
C ASN A 550 7.03 22.14 -45.63
N ASN A 551 6.56 21.51 -44.56
CA ASN A 551 6.33 20.05 -44.51
C ASN A 551 4.88 19.66 -44.15
N GLY A 552 4.00 20.62 -43.91
CA GLY A 552 2.61 20.39 -43.53
C GLY A 552 2.45 19.82 -42.11
N ILE A 553 1.29 19.21 -41.85
CA ILE A 553 1.01 18.53 -40.58
C ILE A 553 1.81 17.22 -40.54
N SER A 554 2.97 17.22 -39.88
CA SER A 554 3.84 16.03 -39.79
C SER A 554 3.82 15.33 -38.44
N SER A 555 3.24 15.94 -37.39
CA SER A 555 3.28 15.38 -36.03
C SER A 555 1.96 14.74 -35.60
N GLU A 556 2.06 13.47 -35.20
CA GLU A 556 1.01 12.78 -34.47
C GLU A 556 0.81 13.39 -33.08
N PRO A 557 -0.42 13.39 -32.54
CA PRO A 557 -0.66 13.84 -31.19
C PRO A 557 0.00 12.91 -30.18
N ASP A 558 0.85 13.50 -29.34
CA ASP A 558 1.54 12.84 -28.23
C ASP A 558 0.98 13.27 -26.87
N ALA A 559 -0.06 14.12 -26.87
CA ALA A 559 -0.84 14.50 -25.72
C ALA A 559 -2.35 14.59 -26.03
N VAL A 560 -3.18 14.48 -24.99
CA VAL A 560 -4.64 14.55 -25.04
C VAL A 560 -5.13 15.54 -23.99
N ASP A 561 -5.91 16.54 -24.40
CA ASP A 561 -6.63 17.43 -23.48
C ASP A 561 -7.79 16.67 -22.82
N PHE A 562 -7.69 16.44 -21.51
CA PHE A 562 -8.66 15.70 -20.73
C PHE A 562 -10.06 16.31 -20.80
N ALA A 563 -10.18 17.62 -20.65
CA ALA A 563 -11.47 18.28 -20.58
C ALA A 563 -12.16 18.28 -21.95
N ALA A 564 -11.39 18.43 -23.03
CA ALA A 564 -11.91 18.32 -24.38
C ALA A 564 -12.34 16.88 -24.71
N PHE A 565 -11.52 15.89 -24.38
CA PHE A 565 -11.78 14.48 -24.69
C PHE A 565 -12.96 13.90 -23.90
N PHE A 566 -13.07 14.21 -22.61
CA PHE A 566 -14.15 13.72 -21.74
C PHE A 566 -15.33 14.69 -21.58
N ARG A 567 -15.59 15.56 -22.57
CA ARG A 567 -16.64 16.60 -22.50
C ARG A 567 -18.03 16.07 -22.14
N HIS A 568 -18.36 14.84 -22.53
CA HIS A 568 -19.64 14.18 -22.25
C HIS A 568 -19.67 13.44 -20.90
N GLN A 569 -18.56 13.47 -20.14
CA GLN A 569 -18.41 12.86 -18.82
C GLN A 569 -18.24 13.89 -17.71
N GLN A 570 -18.60 15.16 -17.96
CA GLN A 570 -18.55 16.26 -16.99
C GLN A 570 -17.15 16.46 -16.37
N PRO A 571 -16.13 16.76 -17.18
CA PRO A 571 -14.73 16.70 -16.75
C PRO A 571 -14.38 17.76 -15.70
N TYR A 572 -15.10 18.89 -15.67
CA TYR A 572 -14.89 19.94 -14.67
C TYR A 572 -15.39 19.59 -13.26
N ASN A 573 -16.20 18.54 -13.11
CA ASN A 573 -16.58 18.02 -11.79
C ASN A 573 -15.48 17.17 -11.14
N LEU A 574 -14.38 16.90 -11.86
CA LEU A 574 -13.21 16.20 -11.33
C LEU A 574 -12.69 16.94 -10.08
N ARG A 575 -12.55 16.23 -8.96
CA ARG A 575 -11.94 16.80 -7.75
C ARG A 575 -10.49 17.16 -8.02
N LEU A 576 -10.00 18.27 -7.46
CA LEU A 576 -8.57 18.60 -7.50
C LEU A 576 -7.73 17.45 -6.92
N LEU A 577 -8.18 16.87 -5.81
CA LEU A 577 -7.54 15.70 -5.18
C LEU A 577 -7.44 14.50 -6.15
N SER A 578 -8.46 14.28 -6.98
CA SER A 578 -8.41 13.23 -8.03
C SER A 578 -7.35 13.55 -9.09
N ALA A 579 -7.25 14.81 -9.56
CA ALA A 579 -6.24 15.21 -10.53
C ALA A 579 -4.81 15.06 -9.97
N LEU A 580 -4.59 15.46 -8.72
CA LEU A 580 -3.34 15.27 -8.00
C LEU A 580 -2.98 13.80 -7.81
N ARG A 581 -3.96 12.97 -7.41
CA ARG A 581 -3.75 11.54 -7.27
C ARG A 581 -3.42 10.89 -8.62
N ILE A 582 -4.13 11.23 -9.69
CA ILE A 582 -3.83 10.73 -11.05
C ILE A 582 -2.39 11.09 -11.43
N ASN A 583 -1.98 12.34 -11.22
CA ASN A 583 -0.62 12.83 -11.47
C ASN A 583 0.45 12.10 -10.62
N ALA A 584 0.07 11.52 -9.48
CA ALA A 584 0.94 10.78 -8.54
C ALA A 584 0.68 9.26 -8.50
N THR A 585 -0.09 8.71 -9.45
CA THR A 585 -0.49 7.29 -9.40
C THR A 585 0.64 6.38 -9.87
N PHE A 586 1.46 5.94 -8.92
CA PHE A 586 2.52 4.98 -9.18
C PHE A 586 2.05 3.54 -8.90
N PRO A 587 2.05 2.61 -9.88
CA PRO A 587 1.32 1.33 -9.84
C PRO A 587 1.60 0.43 -8.63
N TYR A 588 2.81 0.52 -8.07
CA TYR A 588 3.23 -0.28 -6.92
C TYR A 588 2.64 0.19 -5.59
N VAL A 589 2.24 1.47 -5.50
CA VAL A 589 1.68 2.08 -4.28
C VAL A 589 0.18 2.35 -4.48
N LEU A 590 -0.17 2.98 -5.59
CA LEU A 590 -1.53 3.33 -5.96
C LEU A 590 -2.00 2.53 -7.19
N PRO A 591 -3.30 2.21 -7.29
CA PRO A 591 -3.86 1.56 -8.46
C PRO A 591 -3.93 2.56 -9.61
N ASN A 592 -3.65 2.10 -10.82
CA ASN A 592 -3.92 2.90 -12.02
C ASN A 592 -5.36 3.40 -12.02
N VAL A 593 -5.54 4.61 -12.54
CA VAL A 593 -6.86 5.19 -12.68
C VAL A 593 -7.37 4.89 -14.08
N TRP A 594 -8.52 4.24 -14.18
CA TRP A 594 -9.14 4.02 -15.48
C TRP A 594 -10.05 5.20 -15.82
N LEU A 595 -10.03 5.61 -17.08
CA LEU A 595 -10.86 6.69 -17.60
C LEU A 595 -11.89 6.12 -18.59
N PRO A 596 -13.13 6.65 -18.62
CA PRO A 596 -14.26 6.06 -19.33
C PRO A 596 -14.25 6.36 -20.84
N SER A 597 -13.22 5.93 -21.56
CA SER A 597 -13.15 5.97 -23.03
C SER A 597 -13.55 4.64 -23.67
N ASN A 598 -13.58 4.59 -25.01
CA ASN A 598 -13.76 3.36 -25.78
C ASN A 598 -12.61 3.16 -26.80
N PRO A 599 -11.74 2.14 -26.65
CA PRO A 599 -11.63 1.27 -25.48
C PRO A 599 -11.25 2.05 -24.22
N ILE A 600 -11.49 1.44 -23.05
CA ILE A 600 -11.06 2.01 -21.76
C ILE A 600 -9.55 2.21 -21.77
N ILE A 601 -9.10 3.35 -21.26
CA ILE A 601 -7.68 3.66 -21.02
C ILE A 601 -7.39 3.72 -19.52
N ASP A 602 -6.17 3.37 -19.16
CA ASP A 602 -5.62 3.60 -17.83
C ASP A 602 -4.58 4.70 -17.87
N VAL A 603 -4.49 5.48 -16.80
CA VAL A 603 -3.46 6.50 -16.61
C VAL A 603 -2.62 6.21 -15.37
N MET A 604 -1.33 6.54 -15.47
CA MET A 604 -0.30 6.43 -14.43
C MET A 604 0.37 7.79 -14.19
N ASP A 605 1.22 7.84 -13.16
CA ASP A 605 2.05 8.98 -12.75
C ASP A 605 2.65 9.72 -13.96
N GLY A 606 2.48 11.04 -13.99
CA GLY A 606 2.98 11.89 -15.07
C GLY A 606 4.49 11.84 -15.22
N GLY A 607 5.20 11.45 -14.15
CA GLY A 607 6.64 11.31 -14.14
C GLY A 607 7.20 10.18 -14.97
N MET A 608 6.36 9.24 -15.43
CA MET A 608 6.80 8.25 -16.42
C MET A 608 7.14 8.88 -17.78
N ARG A 609 6.51 10.03 -18.13
CA ARG A 609 6.71 10.71 -19.42
C ARG A 609 7.46 12.03 -19.29
N ASP A 610 7.12 12.86 -18.29
CA ASP A 610 7.70 14.19 -18.08
C ASP A 610 7.80 14.49 -16.58
N ASN A 611 8.78 13.86 -15.91
CA ASN A 611 8.97 13.98 -14.46
C ASN A 611 9.25 15.40 -13.99
N PHE A 612 9.82 16.26 -14.83
CA PHE A 612 10.19 17.62 -14.46
C PHE A 612 9.18 18.66 -14.96
N GLY A 613 8.26 18.31 -15.87
CA GLY A 613 7.35 19.27 -16.50
C GLY A 613 8.00 20.12 -17.60
N GLN A 614 9.27 19.86 -17.92
CA GLN A 614 10.05 20.65 -18.88
C GLN A 614 9.48 20.54 -20.29
N GLU A 615 9.02 19.36 -20.70
CA GLU A 615 8.47 19.17 -22.04
C GLU A 615 7.20 20.00 -22.23
N SER A 616 6.31 19.97 -21.23
CA SER A 616 5.08 20.77 -21.23
C SER A 616 5.36 22.27 -21.20
N SER A 617 6.34 22.72 -20.41
CA SER A 617 6.74 24.14 -20.35
C SER A 617 7.35 24.61 -21.68
N LEU A 618 8.28 23.85 -22.26
CA LEU A 618 8.87 24.18 -23.56
C LEU A 618 7.82 24.24 -24.67
N ARG A 619 6.85 23.31 -24.69
CA ARG A 619 5.76 23.32 -25.66
C ARG A 619 4.87 24.56 -25.51
N PHE A 620 4.55 24.95 -24.27
CA PHE A 620 3.80 26.16 -24.01
C PHE A 620 4.55 27.41 -24.48
N LEU A 621 5.84 27.52 -24.13
CA LEU A 621 6.69 28.65 -24.51
C LEU A 621 6.81 28.78 -26.03
N TYR A 622 6.94 27.67 -26.75
CA TYR A 622 6.95 27.66 -28.21
C TYR A 622 5.62 28.14 -28.80
N ALA A 623 4.50 27.62 -28.31
CA ALA A 623 3.17 28.00 -28.80
C ALA A 623 2.83 29.49 -28.54
N MET A 624 3.37 30.07 -27.46
CA MET A 624 3.12 31.45 -27.05
C MET A 624 4.28 32.41 -27.37
N GLN A 625 5.29 31.96 -28.12
CA GLN A 625 6.55 32.68 -28.35
C GLN A 625 6.33 34.14 -28.77
N GLN A 626 5.51 34.37 -29.79
CA GLN A 626 5.23 35.71 -30.31
C GLN A 626 4.65 36.65 -29.25
N TRP A 627 3.72 36.15 -28.44
CA TRP A 627 3.13 36.94 -27.35
C TRP A 627 4.17 37.26 -26.28
N ILE A 628 4.98 36.26 -25.89
CA ILE A 628 6.01 36.38 -24.86
C ILE A 628 7.08 37.41 -25.27
N GLU A 629 7.62 37.32 -26.49
CA GLU A 629 8.64 38.25 -27.01
C GLU A 629 8.13 39.70 -27.06
N THR A 630 6.86 39.87 -27.40
CA THR A 630 6.22 41.20 -27.48
C THR A 630 6.00 41.80 -26.09
N ASN A 631 5.50 40.99 -25.15
CA ASN A 631 4.89 41.46 -23.91
C ASN A 631 5.74 41.28 -22.65
N THR A 632 6.84 40.54 -22.72
CA THR A 632 7.69 40.24 -21.55
C THR A 632 9.14 40.63 -21.86
N ARG A 633 9.98 40.76 -20.82
CA ARG A 633 11.42 40.97 -21.00
C ARG A 633 12.24 39.68 -20.99
N GLY A 634 11.58 38.54 -20.79
CA GLY A 634 12.20 37.23 -20.67
C GLY A 634 11.36 36.26 -19.83
N VAL A 635 11.83 35.02 -19.80
CA VAL A 635 11.18 33.91 -19.10
C VAL A 635 12.14 33.32 -18.08
N VAL A 636 11.63 33.00 -16.89
CA VAL A 636 12.31 32.22 -15.86
C VAL A 636 11.53 30.92 -15.69
N PHE A 637 12.15 29.76 -15.89
CA PHE A 637 11.47 28.47 -15.74
C PHE A 637 12.38 27.32 -15.29
#